data_AF-A0A8S3SZI6-F1
#
_entry.id   AF-A0A8S3SZI6-F1
#
_cell.length_a   1.000
_cell.length_b   1.000
_cell.length_c   1.000
_cell.angle_alpha   90.00
_cell.angle_beta   90.00
_cell.angle_gamma   90.00
#
_symmetry.space_group_name_H-M   'P 1'
#
loop_
_entity.id
_entity.type
_entity.pdbx_description
1 polymer ?
#
loop_
_entity_poly.entity_id
_entity_poly.type
_entity_poly.pdbx_seq_one_letter_code
_entity_poly.pdbx_strand_id
1 'polypeptide(L)'
;MEEYLLSFLLRSVYAVLPNPSNLYIWGLIEYPMCTLCKDKPAFLQHVLSSCQVVLKDGRYTWRHDSVLKTIAARLDINRKKKRKVKKNITFINFVKTGGKHTLRLLDPCNSNRLAIYCRYSATYELPSRNSSNIAKIRYMVIRSWGTRQTVLLELTVPWGQRMNEAYEMMTAKYQQLVEDCQQKGWRT
;
A
#
# COMPACT_ATOMS: atom_id res chain seq x y z
N MET A 1 -30.12 -0.59 19.90
CA MET A 1 -28.95 0.13 19.34
C MET A 1 -28.32 -0.63 18.18
N GLU A 2 -28.18 -1.97 18.30
CA GLU A 2 -27.64 -2.83 17.23
C GLU A 2 -28.49 -2.87 15.94
N GLU A 3 -29.82 -2.85 16.03
CA GLU A 3 -30.70 -2.86 14.85
C GLU A 3 -30.53 -1.62 13.96
N TYR A 4 -30.38 -0.43 14.55
CA TYR A 4 -30.12 0.81 13.82
C TYR A 4 -28.73 0.79 13.16
N LEU A 5 -27.73 0.20 13.83
CA LEU A 5 -26.40 0.02 13.25
C LEU A 5 -26.45 -0.94 12.06
N LEU A 6 -27.15 -2.07 12.18
CA LEU A 6 -27.32 -3.02 11.09
C LEU A 6 -28.04 -2.39 9.90
N SER A 7 -29.14 -1.69 10.15
CA SER A 7 -29.89 -0.95 9.12
C SER A 7 -29.02 0.09 8.42
N PHE A 8 -28.25 0.87 9.18
CA PHE A 8 -27.30 1.83 8.63
C PHE A 8 -26.23 1.15 7.77
N LEU A 9 -25.62 0.06 8.25
CA LEU A 9 -24.60 -0.68 7.52
C LEU A 9 -25.14 -1.25 6.21
N LEU A 10 -26.30 -1.91 6.23
CA LEU A 10 -26.95 -2.42 5.03
C LEU A 10 -27.22 -1.30 4.02
N ARG A 11 -27.80 -0.18 4.47
CA ARG A 11 -28.07 0.96 3.60
C ARG A 11 -26.80 1.62 3.06
N SER A 12 -25.71 1.59 3.82
CA SER A 12 -24.41 2.10 3.39
C SER A 12 -23.79 1.24 2.28
N VAL A 13 -23.93 -0.09 2.39
CA VAL A 13 -23.41 -1.05 1.39
C VAL A 13 -24.13 -0.91 0.06
N TYR A 14 -25.46 -0.81 0.09
CA TYR A 14 -26.28 -0.62 -1.11
C TYR A 14 -26.38 0.84 -1.56
N ALA A 15 -25.64 1.76 -0.93
CA ALA A 15 -25.63 3.18 -1.25
C ALA A 15 -27.03 3.82 -1.29
N VAL A 16 -27.94 3.41 -0.40
CA VAL A 16 -29.33 3.94 -0.28
C VAL A 16 -29.51 4.89 0.91
N LEU A 17 -28.42 5.34 1.53
CA LEU A 17 -28.45 6.38 2.56
C LEU A 17 -28.85 7.75 1.96
N PRO A 18 -29.39 8.68 2.77
CA PRO A 18 -29.78 10.02 2.33
C PRO A 18 -28.55 10.90 2.01
N ASN A 19 -27.84 10.59 0.92
CA ASN A 19 -26.79 11.42 0.34
C ASN A 19 -27.41 12.37 -0.71
N PRO A 20 -26.72 13.46 -1.12
CA PRO A 20 -27.32 14.44 -2.03
C PRO A 20 -27.80 13.82 -3.36
N SER A 21 -27.12 12.81 -3.89
CA SER A 21 -27.58 12.13 -5.11
C SER A 21 -28.88 11.37 -4.90
N ASN A 22 -29.02 10.65 -3.79
CA ASN A 22 -30.26 9.94 -3.48
C ASN A 22 -31.40 10.89 -3.15
N LEU A 23 -31.14 11.99 -2.43
CA LEU A 23 -32.14 13.01 -2.16
C LEU A 23 -32.67 13.63 -3.46
N TYR A 24 -31.80 13.82 -4.47
CA TYR A 24 -32.21 14.27 -5.79
C TYR A 24 -33.06 13.23 -6.52
N ILE A 25 -32.66 11.95 -6.51
CA ILE A 25 -33.43 10.84 -7.08
C ILE A 25 -34.81 10.72 -6.41
N TRP A 26 -34.90 10.98 -5.11
CA TRP A 26 -36.16 10.96 -4.35
C TRP A 26 -37.01 12.23 -4.51
N GLY A 27 -36.55 13.21 -5.29
CA GLY A 27 -37.28 14.47 -5.50
C GLY A 27 -37.33 15.38 -4.28
N LEU A 28 -36.45 15.18 -3.29
CA LEU A 28 -36.38 15.99 -2.08
C LEU A 28 -35.50 17.23 -2.23
N ILE A 29 -34.64 17.26 -3.25
CA ILE A 29 -33.82 18.42 -3.61
C ILE A 29 -33.76 18.59 -5.13
N GLU A 30 -33.55 19.82 -5.59
CA GLU A 30 -33.45 20.13 -7.03
C GLU A 30 -32.06 19.89 -7.63
N TYR A 31 -30.99 20.06 -6.85
CA TYR A 31 -29.61 19.94 -7.35
C TYR A 31 -28.73 19.17 -6.36
N PRO A 32 -28.13 18.03 -6.76
CA PRO A 32 -27.32 17.19 -5.87
C PRO A 32 -25.90 17.73 -5.71
N MET A 33 -25.71 18.99 -5.32
CA MET A 33 -24.36 19.59 -5.25
C MET A 33 -23.55 19.06 -4.06
N CYS A 34 -22.24 18.92 -4.26
CA CYS A 34 -21.32 18.54 -3.18
C CYS A 34 -21.26 19.65 -2.12
N THR A 35 -21.51 19.30 -0.86
CA THR A 35 -21.47 20.25 0.27
C THR A 35 -20.08 20.81 0.54
N LEU A 36 -19.02 20.10 0.13
CA LEU A 36 -17.64 20.47 0.38
C LEU A 36 -17.06 21.35 -0.73
N CYS A 37 -17.10 20.88 -1.99
CA CYS A 37 -16.55 21.68 -3.09
C CYS A 37 -17.56 22.63 -3.72
N LYS A 38 -18.87 22.38 -3.60
CA LYS A 38 -19.94 23.17 -4.23
C LYS A 38 -19.86 23.34 -5.75
N ASP A 39 -18.91 22.66 -6.41
CA ASP A 39 -18.67 22.80 -7.84
C ASP A 39 -19.26 21.65 -8.68
N LYS A 40 -19.39 20.45 -8.08
CA LYS A 40 -19.79 19.24 -8.80
C LYS A 40 -20.93 18.52 -8.07
N PRO A 41 -21.75 17.75 -8.81
CA PRO A 41 -22.70 16.83 -8.21
C PRO A 41 -22.03 15.84 -7.25
N ALA A 42 -22.63 15.63 -6.08
CA ALA A 42 -22.16 14.79 -4.98
C ALA A 42 -22.44 13.29 -5.21
N PHE A 43 -22.30 12.82 -6.45
CA PHE A 43 -22.34 11.39 -6.72
C PHE A 43 -21.29 10.64 -5.91
N LEU A 44 -21.54 9.35 -5.67
CA LEU A 44 -20.64 8.53 -4.86
C LEU A 44 -19.21 8.56 -5.40
N GLN A 45 -19.04 8.56 -6.72
CA GLN A 45 -17.75 8.75 -7.39
C GLN A 45 -17.04 10.03 -6.94
N HIS A 46 -17.76 11.16 -6.94
CA HIS A 46 -17.22 12.45 -6.52
C HIS A 46 -16.83 12.42 -5.03
N VAL A 47 -17.76 12.04 -4.16
CA VAL A 47 -17.58 12.08 -2.71
C VAL A 47 -16.45 11.14 -2.26
N LEU A 48 -16.39 9.92 -2.79
CA LEU A 48 -15.43 8.91 -2.33
C LEU A 48 -14.04 9.01 -2.96
N SER A 49 -13.88 9.62 -4.14
CA SER A 49 -12.60 9.53 -4.86
C SER A 49 -12.15 10.80 -5.59
N SER A 50 -13.05 11.72 -5.93
CA SER A 50 -12.75 12.76 -6.93
C SER A 50 -12.96 14.20 -6.44
N CYS A 51 -13.39 14.40 -5.20
CA CYS A 51 -13.57 15.73 -4.63
C CYS A 51 -12.23 16.39 -4.34
N GLN A 52 -11.97 17.53 -4.98
CA GLN A 52 -10.69 18.24 -4.86
C GLN A 52 -10.47 18.83 -3.46
N VAL A 53 -11.53 19.32 -2.80
CA VAL A 53 -11.46 19.81 -1.42
C VAL A 53 -11.07 18.67 -0.47
N VAL A 54 -11.75 17.52 -0.58
CA VAL A 54 -11.44 16.33 0.24
C VAL A 54 -10.01 15.84 0.00
N LEU A 55 -9.56 15.86 -1.25
CA LEU A 55 -8.20 15.48 -1.63
C LEU A 55 -7.15 16.44 -1.04
N LYS A 56 -7.40 17.75 -1.10
CA LYS A 56 -6.53 18.79 -0.54
C LYS A 56 -6.47 18.71 0.99
N ASP A 57 -7.63 18.53 1.63
CA ASP A 57 -7.77 18.32 3.08
C ASP A 57 -7.16 17.00 3.56
N GLY A 58 -6.82 16.10 2.64
CA GLY A 58 -6.27 14.79 2.97
C GLY A 58 -7.29 13.84 3.61
N ARG A 59 -8.61 14.06 3.52
CA ARG A 59 -9.56 13.15 4.21
C ARG A 59 -9.61 11.74 3.60
N TYR A 60 -9.09 11.58 2.38
CA TYR A 60 -8.86 10.26 1.78
C TYR A 60 -7.68 9.51 2.41
N THR A 61 -6.77 10.18 3.13
CA THR A 61 -5.57 9.53 3.68
C THR A 61 -5.90 8.55 4.77
N TRP A 62 -6.91 8.81 5.62
CA TRP A 62 -7.20 7.93 6.76
C TRP A 62 -7.45 6.47 6.33
N ARG A 63 -8.25 6.26 5.28
CA ARG A 63 -8.51 4.91 4.75
C ARG A 63 -7.24 4.27 4.20
N HIS A 64 -6.46 5.02 3.43
CA HIS A 64 -5.22 4.52 2.84
C HIS A 64 -4.18 4.19 3.91
N ASP A 65 -3.97 5.09 4.87
CA ASP A 65 -3.05 4.93 5.99
C ASP A 65 -3.44 3.74 6.86
N SER A 66 -4.74 3.51 7.08
CA SER A 66 -5.23 2.36 7.84
C SER A 66 -4.90 1.04 7.14
N VAL A 67 -5.08 0.96 5.82
CA VAL A 67 -4.72 -0.25 5.05
C VAL A 67 -3.20 -0.45 5.05
N LEU A 68 -2.40 0.60 4.79
CA LEU A 68 -0.94 0.51 4.83
C LEU A 68 -0.42 0.08 6.21
N LYS A 69 -1.02 0.59 7.31
CA LYS A 69 -0.69 0.17 8.68
C LYS A 69 -0.95 -1.32 8.90
N THR A 70 -2.09 -1.84 8.44
CA THR A 70 -2.40 -3.27 8.54
C THR A 70 -1.40 -4.14 7.77
N ILE A 71 -1.04 -3.73 6.55
CA ILE A 71 -0.03 -4.40 5.74
C ILE A 71 1.33 -4.38 6.46
N ALA A 72 1.77 -3.22 6.93
CA ALA A 72 3.02 -3.04 7.65
C ALA A 72 3.10 -3.96 8.88
N ALA A 73 2.06 -3.94 9.72
CA ALA A 73 1.97 -4.78 10.90
C ALA A 73 2.10 -6.27 10.54
N ARG A 74 1.43 -6.71 9.47
CA ARG A 74 1.51 -8.10 9.04
C ARG A 74 2.89 -8.48 8.49
N LEU A 75 3.54 -7.59 7.76
CA LEU A 75 4.88 -7.80 7.25
C LEU A 75 5.90 -7.86 8.40
N ASP A 76 5.78 -7.01 9.42
CA ASP A 76 6.65 -7.03 10.60
C ASP A 76 6.53 -8.33 11.40
N ILE A 77 5.30 -8.83 11.58
CA ILE A 77 5.07 -10.15 12.20
C ILE A 77 5.81 -11.22 11.41
N ASN A 78 5.69 -11.24 10.08
CA ASN A 78 6.34 -12.25 9.25
C ASN A 78 7.85 -12.10 9.17
N ARG A 79 8.38 -10.88 9.24
CA ARG A 79 9.83 -10.60 9.31
C ARG A 79 10.44 -11.17 10.60
N LYS A 80 9.74 -11.06 11.74
CA LYS A 80 10.21 -11.54 13.05
C LYS A 80 10.10 -13.06 13.21
N LYS A 81 9.29 -13.74 12.39
CA LYS A 81 9.17 -15.21 12.46
C LYS A 81 10.49 -15.86 12.10
N LYS A 82 10.99 -16.72 13.01
CA LYS A 82 12.11 -17.62 12.72
C LYS A 82 11.68 -18.55 11.58
N ARG A 83 12.37 -18.47 10.44
CA ARG A 83 12.17 -19.43 9.34
C ARG A 83 12.77 -20.76 9.77
N LYS A 84 11.99 -21.84 9.73
CA LYS A 84 12.55 -23.19 9.83
C LYS A 84 13.49 -23.35 8.63
N VAL A 85 14.77 -23.56 8.89
CA VAL A 85 15.70 -23.98 7.84
C VAL A 85 15.14 -25.30 7.32
N LYS A 86 14.67 -25.32 6.07
CA LYS A 86 14.41 -26.60 5.40
C LYS A 86 15.75 -27.31 5.40
N LYS A 87 15.85 -28.47 6.05
CA LYS A 87 17.04 -29.31 5.94
C LYS A 87 17.28 -29.49 4.45
N ASN A 88 18.40 -28.97 3.94
CA ASN A 88 18.78 -29.23 2.56
C ASN A 88 18.79 -30.75 2.41
N ILE A 89 18.12 -31.27 1.38
CA ILE A 89 18.28 -32.67 1.02
C ILE A 89 19.77 -32.82 0.69
N THR A 90 20.49 -33.55 1.54
CA THR A 90 21.90 -33.84 1.32
C THR A 90 21.98 -34.81 0.16
N PHE A 91 22.23 -34.31 -1.05
CA PHE A 91 22.61 -35.16 -2.16
C PHE A 91 24.00 -35.73 -1.87
N ILE A 92 24.15 -37.04 -2.03
CA ILE A 92 25.47 -37.69 -1.96
C ILE A 92 26.28 -37.15 -3.15
N ASN A 93 27.38 -36.46 -2.87
CA ASN A 93 28.32 -36.08 -3.92
C ASN A 93 29.11 -37.33 -4.33
N PHE A 94 28.78 -37.90 -5.48
CA PHE A 94 29.59 -38.97 -6.07
C PHE A 94 30.95 -38.41 -6.49
N VAL A 95 32.01 -38.85 -5.83
CA VAL A 95 33.40 -38.51 -6.17
C VAL A 95 34.02 -39.72 -6.87
N LYS A 96 34.72 -39.49 -7.98
CA LYS A 96 35.47 -40.55 -8.68
C LYS A 96 36.60 -41.09 -7.78
N THR A 97 36.95 -42.36 -7.94
CA THR A 97 38.05 -43.02 -7.22
C THR A 97 39.32 -42.18 -7.31
N GLY A 98 39.90 -41.80 -6.16
CA GLY A 98 41.08 -40.95 -6.05
C GLY A 98 40.84 -39.43 -5.96
N GLY A 99 39.59 -38.97 -6.08
CA GLY A 99 39.24 -37.56 -5.88
C GLY A 99 39.17 -37.17 -4.40
N LYS A 100 39.79 -36.05 -4.04
CA LYS A 100 39.67 -35.47 -2.68
C LYS A 100 38.35 -34.72 -2.54
N HIS A 101 37.68 -34.86 -1.40
CA HIS A 101 36.53 -34.04 -1.05
C HIS A 101 36.96 -32.58 -0.86
N THR A 102 36.62 -31.70 -1.80
CA THR A 102 36.73 -30.26 -1.57
C THR A 102 35.45 -29.80 -0.88
N LEU A 103 35.48 -29.66 0.45
CA LEU A 103 34.42 -28.99 1.20
C LEU A 103 34.40 -27.51 0.78
N ARG A 104 33.54 -27.15 -0.17
CA ARG A 104 33.16 -25.75 -0.34
C ARG A 104 32.20 -25.43 0.79
N LEU A 105 32.73 -24.85 1.86
CA LEU A 105 31.91 -24.08 2.79
C LEU A 105 31.29 -22.94 1.98
N LEU A 106 30.06 -23.13 1.49
CA LEU A 106 29.23 -22.00 1.14
C LEU A 106 28.99 -21.26 2.44
N ASP A 107 29.53 -20.04 2.54
CA ASP A 107 29.23 -19.15 3.65
C ASP A 107 27.71 -19.17 3.85
N PRO A 108 27.22 -19.53 5.05
CA PRO A 108 25.80 -19.40 5.33
C PRO A 108 25.51 -17.92 5.18
N CYS A 109 24.70 -17.56 4.18
CA CYS A 109 24.25 -16.19 3.93
C CYS A 109 23.60 -15.67 5.21
N ASN A 110 24.43 -15.07 6.07
CA ASN A 110 24.04 -14.62 7.38
C ASN A 110 23.37 -13.28 7.14
N SER A 111 22.13 -13.17 7.61
CA SER A 111 21.26 -12.00 7.49
C SER A 111 20.41 -11.92 6.22
N ASN A 112 19.23 -12.54 6.29
CA ASN A 112 18.01 -12.00 5.69
C ASN A 112 17.75 -10.59 6.27
N ARG A 113 18.51 -9.59 5.83
CA ARG A 113 18.32 -8.17 6.12
C ARG A 113 17.17 -7.62 5.27
N LEU A 114 15.99 -8.24 5.42
CA LEU A 114 14.73 -7.66 4.97
C LEU A 114 14.50 -6.42 5.83
N ALA A 115 14.64 -5.26 5.22
CA ALA A 115 14.32 -3.98 5.81
C ALA A 115 13.03 -3.49 5.16
N ILE A 116 11.94 -3.60 5.91
CA ILE A 116 10.66 -2.99 5.52
C ILE A 116 10.78 -1.51 5.88
N TYR A 117 10.79 -0.65 4.88
CA TYR A 117 10.81 0.80 5.04
C TYR A 117 9.39 1.32 4.79
N CYS A 118 8.61 1.48 5.86
CA CYS A 118 7.38 2.26 5.78
C CYS A 118 7.76 3.74 5.83
N ARG A 119 7.64 4.46 4.71
CA ARG A 119 7.89 5.91 4.70
C ARG A 119 6.73 6.61 5.41
N TYR A 120 6.89 6.87 6.70
CA TYR A 120 6.02 7.78 7.46
C TYR A 120 6.61 9.19 7.35
N SER A 121 6.20 9.90 6.31
CA SER A 121 6.74 11.21 5.93
C SER A 121 8.25 11.18 5.62
N ALA A 122 8.76 12.27 5.08
CA ALA A 122 10.08 12.35 4.49
C ALA A 122 11.22 12.44 5.51
N THR A 123 11.42 11.43 6.35
CA THR A 123 12.66 11.26 7.13
C THR A 123 12.88 9.78 7.44
N TYR A 124 14.12 9.33 7.24
CA TYR A 124 14.58 8.04 7.74
C TYR A 124 14.74 8.15 9.25
N GLU A 125 13.69 7.99 10.07
CA GLU A 125 13.89 7.91 11.52
C GLU A 125 12.72 7.26 12.29
N LEU A 126 13.09 6.54 13.36
CA LEU A 126 12.24 6.03 14.44
C LEU A 126 11.46 7.17 15.12
N PRO A 127 10.34 6.87 15.81
CA PRO A 127 9.37 7.89 16.18
C PRO A 127 9.94 8.83 17.25
N SER A 128 10.17 10.09 16.89
CA SER A 128 10.20 11.16 17.86
C SER A 128 9.46 12.40 17.35
N ARG A 129 8.96 13.13 18.33
CA ARG A 129 7.86 14.10 18.30
C ARG A 129 8.25 15.38 17.57
N ASN A 130 7.25 15.96 16.92
CA ASN A 130 7.13 17.37 16.54
C ASN A 130 7.84 17.80 15.24
N SER A 131 7.06 17.87 14.17
CA SER A 131 7.28 18.81 13.07
C SER A 131 5.94 19.10 12.39
N SER A 132 5.46 20.32 12.60
CA SER A 132 4.28 20.90 11.98
C SER A 132 4.59 21.26 10.53
N ASN A 133 4.39 20.30 9.62
CA ASN A 133 4.14 20.49 8.18
C ASN A 133 3.74 19.13 7.60
N ILE A 134 2.43 18.85 7.58
CA ILE A 134 1.86 17.53 7.24
C ILE A 134 1.90 17.32 5.72
N ALA A 135 3.05 16.87 5.22
CA ALA A 135 3.21 16.43 3.83
C ALA A 135 3.00 14.90 3.70
N LYS A 136 1.82 14.54 3.16
CA LYS A 136 1.50 13.37 2.30
C LYS A 136 2.38 12.11 2.49
N ILE A 137 1.90 11.16 3.29
CA ILE A 137 2.30 9.75 3.19
C ILE A 137 1.55 9.13 2.01
N ARG A 138 2.26 8.49 1.05
CA ARG A 138 1.61 7.89 -0.14
C ARG A 138 2.13 6.50 -0.56
N TYR A 139 3.22 5.98 0.01
CA TYR A 139 3.75 4.67 -0.42
C TYR A 139 4.60 3.98 0.65
N MET A 140 4.63 2.64 0.60
CA MET A 140 5.48 1.76 1.38
C MET A 140 6.60 1.20 0.48
N VAL A 141 7.83 1.15 1.00
CA VAL A 141 8.98 0.59 0.27
C VAL A 141 9.54 -0.59 1.03
N ILE A 142 9.54 -1.77 0.42
CA ILE A 142 10.09 -2.97 1.03
C ILE A 142 11.42 -3.27 0.35
N ARG A 143 12.53 -3.30 1.09
CA ARG A 143 13.84 -3.66 0.51
C ARG A 143 14.44 -4.88 1.17
N SER A 144 15.06 -5.71 0.36
CA SER A 144 15.87 -6.84 0.78
C SER A 144 17.29 -6.64 0.29
N TRP A 145 18.22 -6.38 1.21
CA TRP A 145 19.63 -6.23 0.88
C TRP A 145 20.24 -7.55 0.40
N GLY A 146 19.85 -8.67 1.02
CA GLY A 146 20.38 -10.00 0.67
C GLY A 146 20.00 -10.45 -0.74
N THR A 147 18.82 -10.07 -1.24
CA THR A 147 18.38 -10.41 -2.61
C THR A 147 18.50 -9.25 -3.59
N ARG A 148 18.94 -8.06 -3.13
CA ARG A 148 18.86 -6.78 -3.86
C ARG A 148 17.52 -6.58 -4.55
N GLN A 149 16.43 -6.71 -3.80
CA GLN A 149 15.06 -6.50 -4.28
C GLN A 149 14.43 -5.30 -3.58
N THR A 150 13.66 -4.51 -4.32
CA THR A 150 12.86 -3.39 -3.82
C THR A 150 11.43 -3.53 -4.33
N VAL A 151 10.44 -3.36 -3.46
CA VAL A 151 9.02 -3.31 -3.84
C VAL A 151 8.47 -1.96 -3.42
N LEU A 152 7.85 -1.24 -4.36
CA LEU A 152 7.11 -0.01 -4.10
C LEU A 152 5.61 -0.32 -4.05
N LEU A 153 4.93 0.16 -3.01
CA LEU A 153 3.49 -0.03 -2.83
C LEU A 153 2.82 1.32 -2.57
N GLU A 154 2.10 1.87 -3.55
CA GLU A 154 1.18 3.01 -3.34
C GLU A 154 -0.26 2.49 -3.39
N LEU A 155 -1.06 2.85 -2.38
CA LEU A 155 -2.49 2.59 -2.43
C LEU A 155 -3.18 3.71 -3.20
N THR A 156 -3.88 3.32 -4.25
CA THR A 156 -4.85 4.16 -4.95
C THR A 156 -6.21 3.50 -4.86
N VAL A 157 -7.24 4.30 -4.56
CA VAL A 157 -8.64 3.87 -4.59
C VAL A 157 -9.36 4.68 -5.66
N PRO A 158 -9.11 4.40 -6.95
CA PRO A 158 -9.87 5.00 -8.02
C PRO A 158 -11.30 4.48 -8.02
N TRP A 159 -12.22 5.26 -8.58
CA TRP A 159 -13.52 4.71 -8.98
C TRP A 159 -13.31 3.62 -10.04
N GLY A 160 -14.14 2.56 -10.05
CA GLY A 160 -13.91 1.37 -10.88
C GLY A 160 -13.63 1.66 -12.35
N GLN A 161 -14.34 2.63 -12.94
CA GLN A 161 -14.14 3.05 -14.33
C GLN A 161 -12.79 3.72 -14.61
N ARG A 162 -12.10 4.22 -13.58
CA ARG A 162 -10.82 4.94 -13.66
C ARG A 162 -9.63 4.11 -13.21
N MET A 163 -9.80 2.79 -13.03
CA MET A 163 -8.70 1.93 -12.59
C MET A 163 -7.51 1.96 -13.55
N ASN A 164 -7.76 1.87 -14.86
CA ASN A 164 -6.71 1.86 -15.87
C ASN A 164 -5.97 3.21 -15.93
N GLU A 165 -6.71 4.33 -16.00
CA GLU A 165 -6.12 5.68 -15.97
C GLU A 165 -5.26 5.90 -14.72
N ALA A 166 -5.74 5.46 -13.55
CA ALA A 166 -5.00 5.57 -12.31
C ALA A 166 -3.74 4.69 -12.31
N TYR A 167 -3.82 3.50 -12.89
CA TYR A 167 -2.67 2.60 -13.05
C TYR A 167 -1.61 3.21 -13.96
N GLU A 168 -1.99 3.74 -15.13
CA GLU A 168 -1.08 4.40 -16.07
C GLU A 168 -0.41 5.62 -15.44
N MET A 169 -1.21 6.48 -14.79
CA MET A 169 -0.69 7.66 -14.09
C MET A 169 0.31 7.28 -12.98
N MET A 170 0.04 6.21 -12.22
CA MET A 170 0.97 5.74 -11.18
C MET A 170 2.22 5.10 -11.77
N THR A 171 2.09 4.36 -12.86
CA THR A 171 3.22 3.75 -13.57
C THR A 171 4.16 4.84 -14.09
N ALA A 172 3.61 5.84 -14.79
CA ALA A 172 4.38 6.97 -15.28
C ALA A 172 5.04 7.77 -14.14
N LYS A 173 4.33 7.98 -13.03
CA LYS A 173 4.85 8.69 -11.85
C LYS A 173 6.08 8.02 -11.23
N TYR A 174 6.16 6.69 -11.26
CA TYR A 174 7.26 5.94 -10.62
C TYR A 174 8.30 5.39 -11.59
N GLN A 175 8.10 5.54 -12.89
CA GLN A 175 8.98 5.01 -13.92
C GLN A 175 10.45 5.41 -13.71
N GLN A 176 10.71 6.70 -13.51
CA GLN A 176 12.08 7.20 -13.30
C GLN A 176 12.73 6.60 -12.04
N LEU A 177 11.96 6.42 -10.96
CA LEU A 177 12.47 5.82 -9.72
C LEU A 177 12.81 4.33 -9.91
N VAL A 178 12.01 3.62 -10.71
CA VAL A 178 12.26 2.22 -11.07
C VAL A 178 13.55 2.11 -11.88
N GLU A 179 13.73 2.97 -12.88
CA GLU A 179 14.94 3.03 -13.71
C GLU A 179 16.20 3.30 -12.85
N ASP A 180 16.15 4.30 -11.96
CA ASP A 180 17.23 4.61 -11.02
C ASP A 180 17.58 3.43 -10.11
N CYS A 181 16.57 2.68 -9.65
CA CYS A 181 16.79 1.48 -8.85
C CYS A 181 17.46 0.37 -9.66
N GLN A 182 17.03 0.14 -10.90
CA GLN A 182 17.61 -0.85 -11.79
C GLN A 182 19.06 -0.53 -12.15
N GLN A 183 19.37 0.74 -12.44
CA GLN A 183 20.75 1.20 -12.67
C GLN A 183 21.67 0.93 -11.48
N LYS A 184 21.15 1.03 -10.25
CA LYS A 184 21.87 0.72 -9.01
C LYS A 184 21.93 -0.79 -8.70
N GLY A 185 21.49 -1.63 -9.62
CA GLY A 185 21.50 -3.10 -9.50
C GLY A 185 20.44 -3.65 -8.56
N TRP A 186 19.34 -2.92 -8.34
CA TRP A 186 18.17 -3.42 -7.61
C TRP A 186 17.16 -4.02 -8.57
N ARG A 187 16.65 -5.20 -8.21
CA ARG A 187 15.45 -5.77 -8.82
C ARG A 187 14.23 -5.04 -8.27
N THR A 188 13.37 -4.55 -9.16
CA THR A 188 12.15 -3.78 -8.87
C THR A 188 10.93 -4.47 -9.41
#